data_AF-A0A6B2SRF9-F1
#
_entry.id   AF-A0A6B2SRF9-F1
#
_cell.length_a   1.000
_cell.length_b   1.000
_cell.length_c   1.000
_cell.angle_alpha   90.00
_cell.angle_beta   90.00
_cell.angle_gamma   90.00
#
_symmetry.space_group_name_H-M   'P 1'
#
loop_
_entity.id
_entity.type
_entity.pdbx_description
1 polymer ?
#
loop_
_entity_poly.entity_id
_entity_poly.type
_entity_poly.pdbx_seq_one_letter_code
_entity_poly.pdbx_strand_id
1 'polypeptide(L)'
;MLGEGNVAHTAMSGTGTTAEHDPLQTAVWRLRSRGCWTDAAALLASRAGAAAALQRTALLVERCLFTGEGWGEAEDGLRTAEALAEDDDDRGAAACERGQLAYASTVLNVRDRADEARTALGRAAALLAPNAPGRPLLDFRRGLIAEHIADSPQSAKAAYRRAH
;
A
#
# COMPACT_ATOMS: atom_id res chain seq x y z
N MET A 1 -27.86 43.15 -41.36
CA MET A 1 -26.63 42.40 -41.69
C MET A 1 -25.77 42.36 -40.43
N LEU A 2 -26.00 41.36 -39.57
CA LEU A 2 -25.24 41.11 -38.33
C LEU A 2 -25.28 39.62 -38.00
N GLY A 3 -24.08 39.02 -37.87
CA GLY A 3 -23.78 37.97 -36.90
C GLY A 3 -24.05 36.52 -37.29
N GLU A 4 -23.08 35.88 -37.95
CA GLU A 4 -22.94 34.42 -37.97
C GLU A 4 -22.65 33.92 -36.54
N GLY A 5 -23.63 33.22 -35.95
CA GLY A 5 -23.45 32.46 -34.71
C GLY A 5 -22.86 31.10 -35.03
N ASN A 6 -21.54 30.96 -34.84
CA ASN A 6 -20.84 29.70 -34.87
C ASN A 6 -21.31 28.81 -33.69
N VAL A 7 -22.25 27.90 -33.96
CA VAL A 7 -22.57 26.81 -33.03
C VAL A 7 -21.40 25.84 -33.01
N ALA A 8 -20.58 25.94 -31.96
CA ALA A 8 -19.59 24.93 -31.65
C ALA A 8 -20.32 23.62 -31.39
N HIS A 9 -20.34 22.74 -32.39
CA HIS A 9 -20.62 21.33 -32.22
C HIS A 9 -19.54 20.75 -31.30
N THR A 10 -19.83 20.67 -29.99
CA THR A 10 -19.07 19.78 -29.11
C THR A 10 -19.36 18.36 -29.55
N ALA A 11 -18.50 17.86 -30.43
CA ALA A 11 -18.34 16.45 -30.71
C ALA A 11 -17.95 15.76 -29.40
N MET A 12 -18.92 15.14 -28.73
CA MET A 12 -18.64 14.07 -27.78
C MET A 12 -18.19 12.86 -28.63
N SER A 13 -16.93 12.90 -29.08
CA SER A 13 -16.26 11.74 -29.66
C SER A 13 -16.14 10.68 -28.57
N GLY A 14 -16.93 9.62 -28.73
CA GLY A 14 -16.69 8.37 -28.05
C GLY A 14 -15.30 7.86 -28.42
N THR A 15 -14.38 7.92 -27.48
CA THR A 15 -13.11 7.21 -27.55
C THR A 15 -12.77 6.65 -26.18
N GLY A 16 -12.88 5.33 -26.06
CA GLY A 16 -12.16 4.53 -25.07
C GLY A 16 -12.95 4.23 -23.79
N THR A 17 -13.76 3.18 -23.83
CA THR A 17 -13.95 2.32 -22.66
C THR A 17 -12.57 1.77 -22.26
N THR A 18 -11.83 2.52 -21.45
CA THR A 18 -10.74 1.95 -20.66
C THR A 18 -11.40 0.98 -19.69
N ALA A 19 -10.81 -0.21 -19.55
CA ALA A 19 -11.27 -1.27 -18.66
C ALA A 19 -11.86 -0.69 -17.36
N GLU A 20 -13.08 -1.10 -17.05
CA GLU A 20 -13.93 -0.66 -15.93
C GLU A 20 -13.13 -0.06 -14.76
N HIS A 21 -13.18 1.25 -14.60
CA HIS A 21 -12.69 1.89 -13.38
C HIS A 21 -13.63 1.50 -12.25
N ASP A 22 -13.24 0.54 -11.40
CA ASP A 22 -13.97 0.19 -10.17
C ASP A 22 -14.25 1.50 -9.40
N PRO A 23 -15.52 1.94 -9.30
CA PRO A 23 -15.87 3.21 -8.66
C PRO A 23 -15.40 3.27 -7.21
N LEU A 24 -15.38 2.11 -6.52
CA LEU A 24 -14.86 2.00 -5.16
C LEU A 24 -13.36 2.30 -5.13
N GLN A 25 -12.58 1.71 -6.02
CA GLN A 25 -11.13 1.97 -6.09
C GLN A 25 -10.82 3.42 -6.45
N THR A 26 -11.63 4.00 -7.35
CA THR A 26 -11.53 5.43 -7.67
C THR A 26 -11.81 6.31 -6.43
N ALA A 27 -12.83 5.98 -5.65
CA ALA A 27 -13.15 6.70 -4.42
C ALA A 27 -12.05 6.55 -3.35
N VAL A 28 -11.56 5.33 -3.14
CA VAL A 28 -10.43 5.03 -2.23
C VAL A 28 -9.20 5.84 -2.61
N TRP A 29 -8.84 5.87 -3.89
CA TRP A 29 -7.72 6.66 -4.40
C TRP A 29 -7.91 8.15 -4.12
N ARG A 30 -9.08 8.72 -4.44
CA ARG A 30 -9.37 10.15 -4.20
C ARG A 30 -9.26 10.54 -2.73
N LEU A 31 -9.77 9.69 -1.82
CA LEU A 31 -9.72 9.93 -0.38
C LEU A 31 -8.28 9.81 0.15
N ARG A 32 -7.57 8.74 -0.22
CA ARG A 32 -6.15 8.54 0.15
C ARG A 32 -5.29 9.73 -0.27
N SER A 33 -5.44 10.22 -1.51
CA SER A 33 -4.68 11.37 -2.04
C SER A 33 -4.94 12.68 -1.29
N ARG A 34 -6.00 12.77 -0.50
CA ARG A 34 -6.35 13.95 0.32
C ARG A 34 -6.02 13.76 1.80
N GLY A 35 -5.40 12.63 2.18
CA GLY A 35 -5.14 12.28 3.58
C GLY A 35 -6.38 11.80 4.34
N CYS A 36 -7.49 11.51 3.65
CA CYS A 36 -8.71 10.96 4.25
C CYS A 36 -8.60 9.44 4.42
N TRP A 37 -7.57 8.95 5.11
CA TRP A 37 -7.27 7.51 5.20
C TRP A 37 -8.35 6.72 5.93
N THR A 38 -8.91 7.26 7.02
CA THR A 38 -9.97 6.59 7.79
C THR A 38 -11.21 6.39 6.94
N ASP A 39 -11.63 7.40 6.18
CA ASP A 39 -12.77 7.29 5.27
C ASP A 39 -12.48 6.28 4.14
N ALA A 40 -11.27 6.31 3.57
CA ALA A 40 -10.87 5.36 2.54
C ALA A 40 -10.86 3.91 3.07
N ALA A 41 -10.36 3.71 4.30
CA ALA A 41 -10.35 2.41 4.98
C ALA A 41 -11.77 1.94 5.32
N ALA A 42 -12.68 2.85 5.67
CA ALA A 42 -14.09 2.55 5.93
C ALA A 42 -14.82 2.08 4.66
N LEU A 43 -14.52 2.66 3.49
CA LEU A 43 -15.09 2.19 2.22
C LEU A 43 -14.72 0.75 1.90
N LEU A 44 -13.56 0.27 2.35
CA LEU A 44 -13.12 -1.10 2.14
C LEU A 44 -13.67 -2.09 3.18
N ALA A 45 -14.27 -1.63 4.27
CA ALA A 45 -14.74 -2.49 5.36
C ALA A 45 -15.86 -3.45 4.94
N SER A 46 -16.62 -3.11 3.89
CA SER A 46 -17.68 -3.98 3.36
C SER A 46 -17.18 -5.06 2.40
N ARG A 47 -15.91 -5.06 2.03
CA ARG A 47 -15.33 -6.01 1.07
C ARG A 47 -14.66 -7.15 1.81
N ALA A 48 -15.02 -8.38 1.46
CA ALA A 48 -14.45 -9.59 2.07
C ALA A 48 -13.10 -9.98 1.44
N GLY A 49 -12.34 -10.81 2.16
CA GLY A 49 -11.11 -11.44 1.67
C GLY A 49 -9.81 -10.73 2.07
N ALA A 50 -8.70 -11.48 2.00
CA ALA A 50 -7.38 -11.04 2.41
C ALA A 50 -6.92 -9.77 1.69
N ALA A 51 -7.10 -9.71 0.37
CA ALA A 51 -6.69 -8.56 -0.43
C ALA A 51 -7.36 -7.24 0.00
N ALA A 52 -8.67 -7.26 0.29
CA ALA A 52 -9.39 -6.08 0.75
C ALA A 52 -8.97 -5.66 2.16
N ALA A 53 -8.80 -6.63 3.08
CA ALA A 53 -8.32 -6.39 4.43
C ALA A 53 -6.89 -5.82 4.42
N LEU A 54 -6.03 -6.31 3.52
CA LEU A 54 -4.67 -5.82 3.35
C LEU A 54 -4.65 -4.41 2.78
N GLN A 55 -5.45 -4.11 1.75
CA GLN A 55 -5.57 -2.76 1.20
C GLN A 55 -6.06 -1.77 2.27
N ARG A 56 -7.06 -2.16 3.07
CA ARG A 56 -7.54 -1.37 4.21
C ARG A 56 -6.42 -1.11 5.20
N THR A 57 -5.63 -2.14 5.53
CA THR A 57 -4.51 -2.04 6.46
C THR A 57 -3.42 -1.11 5.94
N ALA A 58 -3.06 -1.18 4.66
CA ALA A 58 -2.05 -0.31 4.06
C ALA A 58 -2.42 1.18 4.19
N LEU A 59 -3.71 1.53 4.08
CA LEU A 59 -4.18 2.91 4.32
C LEU A 59 -3.98 3.35 5.78
N LEU A 60 -4.21 2.44 6.73
CA LEU A 60 -4.03 2.71 8.15
C LEU A 60 -2.55 2.81 8.53
N VAL A 61 -1.69 1.97 7.96
CA VAL A 61 -0.23 2.05 8.11
C VAL A 61 0.30 3.35 7.52
N GLU A 62 -0.22 3.78 6.37
CA GLU A 62 0.11 5.07 5.78
C GLU A 62 -0.31 6.23 6.67
N ARG A 63 -1.53 6.20 7.24
CA ARG A 63 -1.96 7.18 8.24
C ARG A 63 -0.99 7.24 9.42
N CYS A 64 -0.54 6.10 9.94
CA CYS A 64 0.44 6.05 11.03
C CYS A 64 1.74 6.79 10.64
N LEU A 65 2.22 6.57 9.42
CA LEU A 65 3.43 7.23 8.91
C LEU A 65 3.29 8.76 8.81
N PHE A 66 2.15 9.25 8.34
CA PHE A 66 1.95 10.68 8.12
C PHE A 66 1.52 11.45 9.36
N THR A 67 0.86 10.80 10.32
CA THR A 67 0.25 11.47 11.48
C THR A 67 0.90 11.08 12.81
N GLY A 68 1.61 9.97 12.88
CA GLY A 68 2.10 9.41 14.14
C GLY A 68 0.99 8.81 15.02
N GLU A 69 -0.23 8.68 14.51
CA GLU A 69 -1.41 8.19 15.23
C GLU A 69 -2.04 6.97 14.57
N GLY A 70 -2.94 6.27 15.29
CA GLY A 70 -3.74 5.17 14.72
C GLY A 70 -3.09 3.78 14.75
N TRP A 71 -1.96 3.63 15.46
CA TRP A 71 -1.19 2.39 15.53
C TRP A 71 -2.00 1.15 15.94
N GLY A 72 -2.88 1.27 16.94
CA GLY A 72 -3.72 0.15 17.37
C GLY A 72 -4.69 -0.32 16.28
N GLU A 73 -5.31 0.61 15.57
CA GLU A 73 -6.23 0.30 14.46
C GLU A 73 -5.49 -0.37 13.29
N ALA A 74 -4.28 0.10 12.97
CA ALA A 74 -3.42 -0.51 11.96
C ALA A 74 -3.02 -1.94 12.37
N GLU A 75 -2.67 -2.17 13.63
CA GLU A 75 -2.35 -3.51 14.13
C GLU A 75 -3.55 -4.46 14.09
N ASP A 76 -4.73 -3.99 14.49
CA ASP A 76 -5.95 -4.81 14.47
C ASP A 76 -6.36 -5.15 13.03
N GLY A 77 -6.26 -4.18 12.12
CA GLY A 77 -6.45 -4.39 10.68
C GLY A 77 -5.48 -5.42 10.13
N LEU A 78 -4.21 -5.33 10.50
CA LEU A 78 -3.18 -6.25 10.04
C LEU A 78 -3.37 -7.67 10.57
N ARG A 79 -3.73 -7.85 11.85
CA ARG A 79 -4.08 -9.18 12.40
C ARG A 79 -5.28 -9.78 11.66
N THR A 80 -6.24 -8.96 11.23
CA THR A 80 -7.36 -9.42 10.41
C THR A 80 -6.89 -9.86 9.02
N ALA A 81 -6.04 -9.09 8.35
CA ALA A 81 -5.50 -9.44 7.05
C ALA A 81 -4.68 -10.75 7.09
N GLU A 82 -3.85 -10.93 8.14
CA GLU A 82 -3.10 -12.17 8.35
C GLU A 82 -4.00 -13.38 8.61
N ALA A 83 -5.09 -13.22 9.36
CA ALA A 83 -6.04 -14.29 9.64
C ALA A 83 -6.83 -14.72 8.39
N LEU A 84 -7.04 -13.81 7.44
CA LEU A 84 -7.73 -14.08 6.18
C LEU A 84 -6.81 -14.64 5.08
N ALA A 85 -5.50 -14.61 5.26
CA ALA A 85 -4.54 -15.01 4.24
C ALA A 85 -4.52 -16.53 4.04
N GLU A 86 -4.97 -16.98 2.86
CA GLU A 86 -5.15 -18.41 2.58
C GLU A 86 -3.92 -19.03 1.92
N ASP A 87 -3.33 -18.33 0.95
CA ASP A 87 -2.18 -18.78 0.17
C ASP A 87 -0.87 -18.05 0.51
N ASP A 88 0.23 -18.47 -0.12
CA ASP A 88 1.55 -17.89 0.13
C ASP A 88 1.69 -16.46 -0.40
N ASP A 89 0.94 -16.10 -1.44
CA ASP A 89 0.95 -14.73 -1.97
C ASP A 89 0.27 -13.78 -0.97
N ASP A 90 -0.91 -14.14 -0.45
CA ASP A 90 -1.62 -13.41 0.60
C ASP A 90 -0.76 -13.29 1.86
N ARG A 91 -0.18 -14.40 2.33
CA ARG A 91 0.67 -14.42 3.53
C ARG A 91 1.94 -13.60 3.33
N GLY A 92 2.52 -13.65 2.13
CA GLY A 92 3.69 -12.87 1.75
C GLY A 92 3.38 -11.37 1.74
N ALA A 93 2.22 -10.99 1.21
CA ALA A 93 1.77 -9.61 1.18
C ALA A 93 1.43 -9.08 2.60
N ALA A 94 0.75 -9.86 3.43
CA ALA A 94 0.50 -9.53 4.83
C ALA A 94 1.80 -9.40 5.64
N ALA A 95 2.75 -10.33 5.47
CA ALA A 95 4.07 -10.25 6.10
C ALA A 95 4.86 -9.01 5.62
N CYS A 96 4.72 -8.63 4.35
CA CYS A 96 5.32 -7.41 3.80
C CYS A 96 4.75 -6.17 4.50
N GLU A 97 3.45 -6.14 4.78
CA GLU A 97 2.78 -5.03 5.48
C GLU A 97 3.13 -4.99 6.98
N ARG A 98 3.27 -6.16 7.63
CA ARG A 98 3.83 -6.26 8.99
C ARG A 98 5.22 -5.69 9.10
N GLY A 99 6.06 -5.97 8.11
CA GLY A 99 7.38 -5.37 8.00
C GLY A 99 7.33 -3.84 7.91
N GLN A 100 6.39 -3.29 7.14
CA GLN A 100 6.21 -1.85 6.98
C GLN A 100 5.71 -1.16 8.26
N LEU A 101 4.74 -1.76 8.97
CA LEU A 101 4.23 -1.20 10.22
C LEU A 101 5.29 -1.19 11.32
N ALA A 102 6.06 -2.28 11.44
CA ALA A 102 7.19 -2.36 12.37
C ALA A 102 8.31 -1.37 12.01
N TYR A 103 8.64 -1.25 10.73
CA TYR A 103 9.56 -0.23 10.22
C TYR A 103 9.11 1.19 10.62
N ALA A 104 7.86 1.54 10.30
CA ALA A 104 7.27 2.85 10.59
C ALA A 104 7.34 3.19 12.08
N SER A 105 6.92 2.26 12.94
CA SER A 105 6.97 2.40 14.40
C SER A 105 8.40 2.65 14.91
N THR A 106 9.38 1.99 14.30
CA THR A 106 10.79 2.11 14.69
C THR A 106 11.35 3.48 14.29
N VAL A 107 11.21 3.87 13.02
CA VAL A 107 11.81 5.13 12.52
C VAL A 107 11.13 6.38 13.08
N LEU A 108 9.86 6.27 13.50
CA LEU A 108 9.13 7.34 14.17
C LEU A 108 9.29 7.32 15.70
N ASN A 109 10.15 6.46 16.26
CA ASN A 109 10.40 6.32 17.70
C ASN A 109 9.14 6.03 18.55
N VAL A 110 8.12 5.38 17.97
CA VAL A 110 6.92 4.95 18.71
C VAL A 110 7.24 3.73 19.56
N ARG A 111 7.91 2.74 18.94
CA ARG A 111 8.44 1.55 19.58
C ARG A 111 9.51 0.95 18.68
N ASP A 112 10.65 0.57 19.27
CA ASP A 112 11.68 -0.17 18.54
C ASP A 112 11.17 -1.57 18.19
N ARG A 113 11.02 -1.80 16.88
CA ARG A 113 10.51 -3.05 16.28
C ARG A 113 11.40 -3.45 15.09
N ALA A 114 12.68 -3.08 15.14
CA ALA A 114 13.63 -3.33 14.06
C ALA A 114 13.77 -4.83 13.71
N ASP A 115 13.83 -5.70 14.71
CA ASP A 115 13.93 -7.15 14.53
C ASP A 115 12.65 -7.73 13.91
N GLU A 116 11.49 -7.25 14.34
CA GLU A 116 10.20 -7.64 13.78
C GLU A 116 10.09 -7.23 12.31
N ALA A 117 10.51 -6.01 11.97
CA ALA A 117 10.52 -5.53 10.59
C ALA A 117 11.41 -6.42 9.70
N ARG A 118 12.64 -6.72 10.15
CA ARG A 118 13.56 -7.62 9.42
C ARG A 118 12.98 -9.02 9.25
N THR A 119 12.40 -9.57 10.30
CA THR A 119 11.84 -10.93 10.31
C THR A 119 10.64 -11.03 9.38
N ALA A 120 9.72 -10.07 9.44
CA ALA A 120 8.51 -10.04 8.63
C ALA A 120 8.84 -9.87 7.13
N LEU A 121 9.76 -8.96 6.77
CA LEU A 121 10.19 -8.81 5.37
C LEU A 121 11.01 -10.02 4.87
N GLY A 122 11.77 -10.68 5.74
CA GLY A 122 12.44 -11.94 5.42
C GLY A 122 11.43 -13.05 5.09
N ARG A 123 10.37 -13.17 5.91
CA ARG A 123 9.26 -14.09 5.65
C ARG A 123 8.54 -13.76 4.33
N ALA A 124 8.24 -12.48 4.08
CA ALA A 124 7.62 -12.05 2.82
C ALA A 124 8.47 -12.45 1.60
N ALA A 125 9.80 -12.33 1.69
CA ALA A 125 10.72 -12.72 0.62
C ALA A 125 10.77 -14.23 0.35
N ALA A 126 10.53 -15.04 1.38
CA ALA A 126 10.46 -16.49 1.28
C ALA A 126 9.14 -16.99 0.67
N LEU A 127 8.04 -16.27 0.91
CA LEU A 127 6.70 -16.65 0.46
C LEU A 127 6.40 -16.14 -0.95
N LEU A 128 6.71 -14.87 -1.26
CA LEU A 128 6.39 -14.29 -2.55
C LEU A 128 7.26 -14.91 -3.65
N ALA A 129 6.63 -15.31 -4.75
CA ALA A 129 7.36 -15.74 -5.95
C ALA A 129 8.28 -14.61 -6.49
N PRO A 130 9.38 -14.93 -7.18
CA PRO A 130 10.29 -13.91 -7.72
C PRO A 130 9.63 -12.92 -8.71
N ASN A 131 8.58 -13.34 -9.41
CA ASN A 131 7.82 -12.54 -10.36
C ASN A 131 6.44 -12.12 -9.82
N ALA A 132 6.18 -12.30 -8.52
CA ALA A 132 4.92 -11.89 -7.91
C ALA A 132 4.74 -10.36 -8.01
N PRO A 133 3.52 -9.85 -8.25
CA PRO A 133 3.27 -8.41 -8.34
C PRO A 133 3.71 -7.60 -7.12
N GLY A 134 3.73 -8.22 -5.93
CA GLY A 134 4.19 -7.59 -4.68
C GLY A 134 5.71 -7.49 -4.52
N ARG A 135 6.49 -8.12 -5.41
CA ARG A 135 7.96 -8.20 -5.26
C ARG A 135 8.66 -6.83 -5.29
N PRO A 136 8.31 -5.91 -6.21
CA PRO A 136 8.94 -4.59 -6.24
C PRO A 136 8.76 -3.81 -4.93
N LEU A 137 7.54 -3.82 -4.36
CA LEU A 137 7.26 -3.16 -3.09
C LEU A 137 8.05 -3.79 -1.93
N LEU A 138 8.16 -5.11 -1.90
CA LEU A 138 8.96 -5.82 -0.90
C LEU A 138 10.45 -5.41 -1.00
N ASP A 139 11.03 -5.41 -2.20
CA ASP A 139 12.43 -5.02 -2.38
C ASP A 139 12.67 -3.56 -2.00
N PHE A 140 11.74 -2.66 -2.30
CA PHE A 140 11.79 -1.28 -1.83
C PHE A 140 11.80 -1.19 -0.30
N ARG A 141 10.87 -1.87 0.39
CA ARG A 141 10.79 -1.87 1.86
C ARG A 141 12.02 -2.48 2.52
N ARG A 142 12.61 -3.52 1.93
CA ARG A 142 13.90 -4.08 2.40
C ARG A 142 15.05 -3.08 2.21
N GLY A 143 15.00 -2.25 1.18
CA GLY A 143 15.91 -1.12 0.99
C GLY A 143 15.81 -0.11 2.13
N LEU A 144 14.59 0.28 2.52
CA LEU A 144 14.36 1.21 3.64
C LEU A 144 14.95 0.70 4.95
N ILE A 145 14.81 -0.62 5.23
CA ILE A 145 15.43 -1.23 6.41
C ILE A 145 16.95 -1.21 6.34
N ALA A 146 17.52 -1.56 5.18
CA ALA A 146 18.96 -1.56 4.99
C ALA A 146 19.54 -0.15 5.19
N GLU A 147 18.83 0.88 4.74
CA GLU A 147 19.26 2.27 4.85
C GLU A 147 19.10 2.83 6.26
N HIS A 148 17.88 2.79 6.82
CA HIS A 148 17.56 3.54 8.04
C HIS A 148 17.78 2.77 9.34
N ILE A 149 17.87 1.43 9.27
CA ILE A 149 17.99 0.59 10.48
C ILE A 149 19.34 -0.13 10.50
N ALA A 150 19.81 -0.64 9.37
CA ALA A 150 21.04 -1.43 9.30
C ALA A 150 22.29 -0.63 8.92
N ASP A 151 22.14 0.67 8.59
CA ASP A 151 23.22 1.56 8.14
C ASP A 151 24.07 0.94 7.00
N SER A 152 23.39 0.29 6.04
CA SER A 152 24.00 -0.39 4.90
C SER A 152 23.50 0.19 3.57
N PRO A 153 24.03 1.35 3.14
CA PRO A 153 23.59 2.04 1.92
C PRO A 153 23.86 1.23 0.64
N GLN A 154 24.88 0.37 0.64
CA GLN A 154 25.16 -0.52 -0.49
C GLN A 154 24.06 -1.58 -0.66
N SER A 155 23.63 -2.20 0.44
CA SER A 155 22.52 -3.15 0.44
C SER A 155 21.21 -2.46 0.06
N ALA A 156 20.97 -1.24 0.55
CA ALA A 156 19.80 -0.45 0.19
C ALA A 156 19.75 -0.18 -1.31
N LYS A 157 20.85 0.32 -1.90
CA LYS A 157 20.94 0.59 -3.35
C LYS A 157 20.70 -0.66 -4.20
N ALA A 158 21.23 -1.81 -3.77
CA ALA A 158 20.98 -3.07 -4.46
C ALA A 158 19.51 -3.50 -4.39
N ALA A 159 18.84 -3.25 -3.27
CA ALA A 159 17.42 -3.54 -3.10
C ALA A 159 16.54 -2.60 -3.95
N TYR A 160 16.80 -1.29 -3.92
CA TYR A 160 16.08 -0.32 -4.74
C TYR A 160 16.19 -0.62 -6.24
N ARG A 161 17.33 -1.09 -6.72
CA ARG A 161 17.49 -1.52 -8.12
C ARG A 161 16.64 -2.73 -8.52
N ARG A 162 16.31 -3.63 -7.58
CA ARG A 162 15.41 -4.76 -7.87
C ARG A 162 13.94 -4.36 -7.81
N ALA A 163 13.63 -3.23 -7.16
CA ALA A 163 12.29 -2.69 -7.07
C ALA A 163 11.83 -1.97 -8.35
N HIS A 164 12.69 -1.86 -9.36
CA HIS A 164 12.45 -1.21 -10.66
C HIS A 164 12.72 -2.20 -11.78
#